data_AF-A0A9D7F4K0-F1
#
_entry.id   AF-A0A9D7F4K0-F1
#
_cell.length_a   1.000
_cell.length_b   1.000
_cell.length_c   1.000
_cell.angle_alpha   90.00
_cell.angle_beta   90.00
_cell.angle_gamma   90.00
#
_symmetry.space_group_name_H-M   'P 1'
#
loop_
_entity.id
_entity.type
_entity.pdbx_description
1 polymer ?
#
loop_
_entity_poly.entity_id
_entity_poly.type
_entity_poly.pdbx_seq_one_letter_code
_entity_poly.pdbx_strand_id
1 'polypeptide(L)'
;MGQDYKKAEEQYRKALEKKPSFHGQYNLGSAIYQQQRFDEALEQFQQAADQSKDPGVKANAFYNLGNAYFSKQQYQEAIEAYKNSLRLKPADKETQYNLSQALRQMQQQKQEQKEQQEQEEQQKKDQEQNPSEQKQQEGSPPPDQQEQQQNSNQQEQPQNPNSKPGQLSDEEAERLLDIMNREEEKVQEKMRKSEGNHLRPDRDW
;
A
#
# COMPACT_ATOMS: atom_id res chain seq x y z
N MET A 1 9.61 27.29 0.13
CA MET A 1 9.49 25.82 -0.04
C MET A 1 8.91 25.44 -1.40
N GLY A 2 7.61 25.63 -1.69
CA GLY A 2 7.04 25.20 -2.99
C GLY A 2 7.64 25.85 -4.26
N GLN A 3 8.02 27.14 -4.21
CA GLN A 3 8.66 27.83 -5.34
C GLN A 3 10.09 27.35 -5.60
N ASP A 4 10.78 26.86 -4.57
CA ASP A 4 12.18 26.43 -4.66
C ASP A 4 12.26 25.08 -5.40
N TYR A 5 11.29 24.19 -5.14
CA TYR A 5 11.22 22.89 -5.81
C TYR A 5 10.83 22.99 -7.29
N LYS A 6 9.94 23.92 -7.66
CA LYS A 6 9.63 24.19 -9.08
C LYS A 6 10.85 24.66 -9.86
N LYS A 7 11.61 25.60 -9.29
CA LYS A 7 12.87 26.06 -9.90
C LYS A 7 13.88 24.93 -9.99
N ALA A 8 14.01 24.12 -8.93
CA ALA A 8 14.90 22.95 -8.95
C ALA A 8 14.52 21.97 -10.05
N GLU A 9 13.23 21.64 -10.20
CA GLU A 9 12.74 20.80 -11.29
C GLU A 9 13.14 21.35 -12.67
N GLU A 10 12.88 22.64 -12.93
CA GLU A 10 13.25 23.27 -14.20
C GLU A 10 14.76 23.17 -14.49
N GLN A 11 15.60 23.40 -13.47
CA GLN A 11 17.05 23.29 -13.62
C GLN A 11 17.49 21.84 -13.86
N TYR A 12 16.90 20.87 -13.16
CA TYR A 12 17.22 19.45 -13.38
C TYR A 12 16.78 18.97 -14.75
N ARG A 13 15.60 19.37 -15.25
CA ARG A 13 15.16 19.04 -16.61
C ARG A 13 16.13 19.60 -17.66
N LYS A 14 16.49 20.89 -17.56
CA LYS A 14 17.49 21.52 -18.46
C LYS A 14 18.87 20.85 -18.39
N ALA A 15 19.29 20.40 -17.21
CA ALA A 15 20.55 19.70 -17.05
C ALA A 15 20.51 18.31 -17.72
N LEU A 16 19.41 17.58 -17.54
CA LEU A 16 19.21 16.25 -18.12
C LEU A 16 19.08 16.27 -19.64
N GLU A 17 18.49 17.31 -20.22
CA GLU A 17 18.47 17.53 -21.68
C GLU A 17 19.88 17.65 -22.26
N LYS A 18 20.79 18.33 -21.56
CA LYS A 18 22.18 18.51 -21.99
C LYS A 18 23.02 17.26 -21.74
N LYS A 19 22.83 16.61 -20.59
CA LYS A 19 23.57 15.44 -20.18
C LYS A 19 22.71 14.52 -19.31
N PRO A 20 22.19 13.42 -19.87
CA PRO A 20 21.48 12.41 -19.10
C PRO A 20 22.35 11.87 -17.95
N SER A 21 21.74 11.75 -16.76
CA SER A 21 22.43 11.28 -15.55
C SER A 21 21.43 10.71 -14.56
N PHE A 22 21.69 9.51 -14.06
CA PHE A 22 20.86 8.87 -13.03
C PHE A 22 20.79 9.69 -11.73
N HIS A 23 21.86 10.40 -11.36
CA HIS A 23 21.83 11.34 -10.22
C HIS A 23 20.92 12.53 -10.49
N GLY A 24 20.99 13.09 -11.71
CA GLY A 24 20.12 14.19 -12.11
C GLY A 24 18.65 13.77 -12.12
N GLN A 25 18.38 12.55 -12.57
CA GLN A 25 17.04 11.98 -12.64
C GLN A 25 16.47 11.66 -11.25
N TYR A 26 17.28 11.11 -10.35
CA TYR A 26 16.93 10.95 -8.94
C TYR A 26 16.59 12.31 -8.28
N ASN A 27 17.42 13.34 -8.51
CA ASN A 27 17.18 14.67 -7.95
C ASN A 27 15.94 15.35 -8.56
N LEU A 28 15.68 15.13 -9.85
CA LEU A 28 14.44 15.56 -10.51
C LEU A 28 13.22 14.92 -9.84
N GLY A 29 13.24 13.60 -9.65
CA GLY A 29 12.18 12.88 -8.94
C GLY A 29 11.96 13.43 -7.54
N SER A 30 13.05 13.76 -6.82
CA SER A 30 12.97 14.33 -5.48
C SER A 30 12.31 15.71 -5.46
N ALA A 31 12.65 16.59 -6.41
CA ALA A 31 12.02 17.89 -6.55
C ALA A 31 10.54 17.80 -6.95
N ILE A 32 10.16 16.83 -7.78
CA ILE A 32 8.77 16.56 -8.17
C ILE A 32 7.98 15.97 -6.99
N TYR A 33 8.57 15.05 -6.24
CA TYR A 33 7.97 14.45 -5.04
C TYR A 33 7.62 15.51 -3.98
N GLN A 34 8.52 16.48 -3.74
CA GLN A 34 8.27 17.59 -2.81
C GLN A 34 7.12 18.52 -3.26
N GLN A 35 6.73 18.45 -4.53
CA GLN A 35 5.55 19.12 -5.07
C GLN A 35 4.29 18.24 -5.04
N GLN A 36 4.35 17.06 -4.40
CA GLN A 36 3.26 16.07 -4.28
C GLN A 36 2.78 15.50 -5.62
N ARG A 37 3.60 15.62 -6.68
CA ARG A 37 3.34 15.03 -8.00
C ARG A 37 3.87 13.60 -8.03
N PHE A 38 3.23 12.73 -7.25
CA PHE A 38 3.78 11.40 -6.95
C PHE A 38 3.93 10.51 -8.19
N ASP A 39 2.98 10.54 -9.14
CA ASP A 39 3.08 9.73 -10.36
C ASP A 39 4.31 10.07 -11.21
N GLU A 40 4.55 11.36 -11.45
CA GLU A 40 5.74 11.79 -12.18
C GLU A 40 7.02 11.49 -11.39
N ALA A 41 6.99 11.62 -10.06
CA ALA A 41 8.13 11.28 -9.22
C ALA A 41 8.46 9.78 -9.31
N LEU A 42 7.45 8.91 -9.31
CA LEU A 42 7.62 7.46 -9.48
C LEU A 42 8.36 7.14 -10.79
N GLU A 43 7.97 7.75 -11.90
CA GLU A 43 8.66 7.55 -13.18
C GLU A 43 10.14 7.94 -13.12
N GLN A 44 10.46 9.07 -12.48
CA GLN A 44 11.85 9.53 -12.39
C GLN A 44 12.68 8.65 -11.45
N PHE A 45 12.13 8.23 -10.31
CA PHE A 45 12.84 7.35 -9.40
C PHE A 45 13.05 5.95 -10.01
N GLN A 46 12.06 5.43 -10.73
CA GLN A 46 12.18 4.15 -11.43
C GLN A 46 13.30 4.21 -12.49
N GLN A 47 13.31 5.24 -13.33
CA GLN A 47 14.38 5.42 -14.31
C GLN A 47 15.76 5.56 -13.66
N ALA A 48 15.87 6.28 -12.53
CA ALA A 48 17.11 6.38 -11.78
C ALA A 48 17.57 5.02 -11.22
N ALA A 49 16.65 4.20 -10.69
CA ALA A 49 16.94 2.87 -10.18
C ALA A 49 17.39 1.90 -11.29
N ASP A 50 16.74 1.95 -12.45
CA ASP A 50 17.04 1.07 -13.59
C ASP A 50 18.39 1.40 -14.24
N GLN A 51 18.68 2.69 -14.43
CA GLN A 51 19.87 3.14 -15.14
C GLN A 51 21.12 3.24 -14.26
N SER A 52 20.94 3.44 -12.94
CA SER A 52 22.09 3.55 -12.04
C SER A 52 22.93 2.28 -12.07
N LYS A 53 24.25 2.42 -11.99
CA LYS A 53 25.18 1.32 -11.69
C LYS A 53 25.67 1.37 -10.24
N ASP A 54 25.31 2.42 -9.52
CA ASP A 54 25.66 2.65 -8.13
C ASP A 54 24.59 2.04 -7.22
N PRO A 55 24.94 1.01 -6.41
CA PRO A 55 24.01 0.41 -5.45
C PRO A 55 23.44 1.40 -4.44
N GLY A 56 24.21 2.42 -4.07
CA GLY A 56 23.80 3.47 -3.15
C GLY A 56 22.68 4.35 -3.73
N VAL A 57 22.81 4.74 -5.00
CA VAL A 57 21.75 5.51 -5.68
C VAL A 57 20.55 4.64 -5.98
N LYS A 58 20.74 3.37 -6.37
CA LYS A 58 19.62 2.42 -6.54
C LYS A 58 18.82 2.26 -5.26
N ALA A 59 19.50 2.05 -4.13
CA ALA A 59 18.84 1.94 -2.83
C ALA A 59 18.02 3.18 -2.51
N ASN A 60 18.60 4.38 -2.67
CA ASN A 60 17.89 5.63 -2.41
C ASN A 60 16.71 5.85 -3.36
N ALA A 61 16.84 5.46 -4.63
CA ALA A 61 15.75 5.54 -5.60
C ALA A 61 14.60 4.60 -5.21
N PHE A 62 14.89 3.37 -4.81
CA PHE A 62 13.89 2.43 -4.28
C PHE A 62 13.24 2.90 -2.98
N TYR A 63 14.01 3.50 -2.08
CA TYR A 63 13.47 4.13 -0.88
C TYR A 63 12.44 5.23 -1.23
N ASN A 64 12.77 6.12 -2.15
CA ASN A 64 11.86 7.18 -2.57
C ASN A 64 10.68 6.70 -3.42
N LEU A 65 10.83 5.61 -4.20
CA LEU A 65 9.70 4.91 -4.80
C LEU A 65 8.73 4.44 -3.71
N GLY A 66 9.27 3.83 -2.64
CA GLY A 66 8.48 3.40 -1.49
C GLY A 66 7.71 4.57 -0.85
N ASN A 67 8.37 5.70 -0.64
CA ASN A 67 7.73 6.91 -0.09
C ASN A 67 6.62 7.46 -1.00
N ALA A 68 6.84 7.46 -2.32
CA ALA A 68 5.84 7.89 -3.29
C ALA A 68 4.63 6.96 -3.35
N TYR A 69 4.83 5.64 -3.38
CA TYR A 69 3.74 4.68 -3.29
C TYR A 69 2.98 4.79 -1.96
N PHE A 70 3.70 4.95 -0.85
CA PHE A 70 3.09 5.13 0.46
C PHE A 70 2.22 6.39 0.52
N SER A 71 2.69 7.50 -0.06
CA SER A 71 1.92 8.76 -0.13
C SER A 71 0.65 8.62 -0.98
N LYS A 72 0.65 7.70 -1.94
CA LYS A 72 -0.51 7.33 -2.76
C LYS A 72 -1.39 6.24 -2.12
N GLN A 73 -1.09 5.82 -0.89
CA GLN A 73 -1.76 4.71 -0.20
C GLN A 73 -1.67 3.35 -0.95
N GLN A 74 -0.69 3.23 -1.86
CA GLN A 74 -0.37 2.01 -2.57
C GLN A 74 0.63 1.20 -1.73
N TYR A 75 0.15 0.68 -0.59
CA TYR A 75 1.02 0.14 0.45
C TYR A 75 1.77 -1.12 0.01
N GLN A 76 1.17 -1.96 -0.83
CA GLN A 76 1.81 -3.16 -1.35
C GLN A 76 3.05 -2.82 -2.21
N GLU A 77 2.90 -1.86 -3.11
CA GLU A 77 3.99 -1.38 -3.96
C GLU A 77 5.06 -0.65 -3.14
N ALA A 78 4.65 0.07 -2.09
CA ALA A 78 5.57 0.70 -1.16
C ALA A 78 6.45 -0.33 -0.44
N ILE A 79 5.84 -1.43 0.05
CA ILE A 79 6.54 -2.54 0.70
C ILE A 79 7.61 -3.14 -0.22
N GLU A 80 7.25 -3.45 -1.46
CA GLU A 80 8.20 -4.03 -2.42
C GLU A 80 9.35 -3.07 -2.76
N ALA A 81 9.07 -1.77 -2.90
CA ALA A 81 10.10 -0.77 -3.12
C ALA A 81 11.06 -0.65 -1.91
N TYR A 82 10.55 -0.60 -0.68
CA TYR A 82 11.40 -0.58 0.52
C TYR A 82 12.22 -1.86 0.67
N LYS A 83 11.66 -3.04 0.39
CA LYS A 83 12.41 -4.30 0.37
C LYS A 83 13.55 -4.25 -0.64
N ASN A 84 13.32 -3.73 -1.84
CA ASN A 84 14.39 -3.53 -2.83
C ASN A 84 15.50 -2.58 -2.34
N SER A 85 15.14 -1.51 -1.63
CA SER A 85 16.12 -0.63 -0.98
C SER A 85 16.94 -1.38 0.08
N LEU A 86 16.28 -2.13 0.97
CA LEU A 86 16.95 -2.88 2.05
C LEU A 86 17.81 -4.03 1.55
N ARG A 87 17.50 -4.64 0.40
CA ARG A 87 18.42 -5.62 -0.23
C ARG A 87 19.77 -5.01 -0.58
N LEU A 88 19.80 -3.72 -0.90
CA LEU A 88 21.03 -2.97 -1.23
C LEU A 88 21.65 -2.31 0.00
N LYS A 89 20.84 -1.85 0.95
CA LYS A 89 21.26 -1.24 2.22
C LYS A 89 20.52 -1.86 3.41
N PRO A 90 20.93 -3.06 3.88
CA PRO A 90 20.20 -3.78 4.92
C PRO A 90 20.14 -3.07 6.27
N ALA A 91 21.10 -2.17 6.54
CA ALA A 91 21.22 -1.45 7.81
C ALA A 91 20.50 -0.08 7.82
N ASP A 92 19.79 0.29 6.74
CA ASP A 92 19.07 1.56 6.67
C ASP A 92 17.85 1.56 7.60
N LYS A 93 18.00 2.20 8.75
CA LYS A 93 16.96 2.29 9.80
C LYS A 93 15.73 3.07 9.37
N GLU A 94 15.90 4.07 8.51
CA GLU A 94 14.78 4.88 8.02
C GLU A 94 13.92 4.05 7.07
N THR A 95 14.54 3.32 6.15
CA THR A 95 13.82 2.39 5.27
C THR A 95 13.14 1.26 6.06
N GLN A 96 13.80 0.69 7.08
CA GLN A 96 13.19 -0.33 7.95
C GLN A 96 11.93 0.20 8.65
N TYR A 97 12.01 1.41 9.20
CA TYR A 97 10.87 2.05 9.85
C TYR A 97 9.71 2.30 8.87
N ASN A 98 9.98 2.86 7.70
CA ASN A 98 8.94 3.14 6.70
C ASN A 98 8.28 1.86 6.17
N LEU A 99 9.05 0.78 6.05
CA LEU A 99 8.52 -0.53 5.68
C LEU A 99 7.56 -1.08 6.75
N SER A 100 7.91 -1.00 8.04
CA SER A 100 7.00 -1.37 9.14
C SER A 100 5.70 -0.56 9.10
N GLN A 101 5.79 0.74 8.81
CA GLN A 101 4.62 1.61 8.68
C GLN A 101 3.76 1.22 7.48
N ALA A 102 4.36 0.89 6.33
CA ALA A 102 3.64 0.43 5.15
C ALA A 102 2.87 -0.87 5.40
N LEU A 103 3.48 -1.84 6.11
CA LEU A 103 2.80 -3.08 6.49
C LEU A 103 1.58 -2.87 7.38
N ARG A 104 1.71 -1.97 8.37
CA ARG A 104 0.59 -1.62 9.25
C ARG A 104 -0.56 -1.02 8.48
N GLN A 105 -0.27 -0.07 7.60
CA GLN A 105 -1.28 0.57 6.77
C GLN A 105 -1.96 -0.42 5.82
N MET A 106 -1.19 -1.31 5.18
CA MET A 106 -1.73 -2.38 4.34
C MET A 106 -2.68 -3.29 5.13
N GLN A 107 -2.32 -3.66 6.35
CA GLN A 107 -3.16 -4.53 7.17
C GLN A 107 -4.43 -3.83 7.64
N GLN A 108 -4.35 -2.56 8.03
CA GLN A 108 -5.52 -1.75 8.37
C GLN A 108 -6.48 -1.66 7.17
N GLN A 109 -5.96 -1.35 5.98
CA GLN A 109 -6.75 -1.31 4.75
C GLN A 109 -7.43 -2.66 4.45
N LYS A 110 -6.72 -3.77 4.66
CA LYS A 110 -7.28 -5.12 4.46
C LYS A 110 -8.39 -5.45 5.47
N GLN A 111 -8.23 -5.01 6.72
CA GLN A 111 -9.23 -5.20 7.77
C GLN A 111 -10.49 -4.39 7.46
N GLU A 112 -10.35 -3.12 7.08
CA GLU A 112 -11.47 -2.26 6.68
C GLU A 112 -12.25 -2.83 5.49
N GLN A 113 -11.53 -3.34 4.47
CA GLN A 113 -12.17 -4.00 3.32
C GLN A 113 -12.95 -5.25 3.73
N LYS A 114 -12.44 -6.03 4.68
CA LYS A 114 -13.13 -7.22 5.17
C LYS A 114 -14.40 -6.86 5.94
N GLU A 115 -14.34 -5.85 6.80
CA GLU A 115 -15.51 -5.37 7.55
C GLU A 115 -16.60 -4.81 6.62
N GLN A 116 -16.21 -4.09 5.57
CA GLN A 116 -17.14 -3.61 4.54
C GLN A 116 -17.82 -4.77 3.80
N GLN A 117 -17.07 -5.81 3.41
CA GLN A 117 -17.63 -7.00 2.77
C GLN A 117 -18.62 -7.74 3.66
N GLU A 118 -18.30 -7.92 4.95
CA GLU A 118 -19.20 -8.56 5.92
C GLU A 118 -20.50 -7.74 6.12
N GLN A 119 -20.41 -6.41 6.14
CA GLN A 119 -21.59 -5.54 6.22
C GLN A 119 -22.47 -5.62 4.96
N GLU A 120 -21.87 -5.64 3.77
CA GLU A 120 -22.60 -5.79 2.50
C GLU A 120 -23.29 -7.15 2.40
N GLU A 121 -22.64 -8.23 2.85
CA GLU A 121 -23.25 -9.57 2.90
C GLU A 121 -24.43 -9.62 3.87
N GLN A 122 -24.32 -9.00 5.04
CA GLN A 122 -25.41 -8.94 6.01
C GLN A 122 -26.61 -8.15 5.45
N GLN A 123 -26.38 -7.00 4.81
CA GLN A 123 -27.45 -6.22 4.17
C GLN A 123 -28.17 -7.00 3.07
N LYS A 124 -27.43 -7.75 2.24
CA LYS A 124 -28.04 -8.62 1.21
C LYS A 124 -28.91 -9.71 1.83
N LYS A 125 -28.44 -10.32 2.91
CA LYS A 125 -29.17 -11.37 3.62
C LYS A 125 -30.45 -10.84 4.27
N ASP A 126 -30.41 -9.64 4.84
CA ASP A 126 -31.58 -8.97 5.42
C ASP A 126 -32.62 -8.60 4.33
N GLN A 127 -32.17 -8.18 3.13
CA GLN A 127 -33.05 -7.91 1.99
C GLN A 127 -33.70 -9.19 1.42
N GLU A 128 -32.99 -10.31 1.37
CA GLU A 128 -33.54 -11.59 0.91
C GLU A 128 -34.53 -12.20 1.92
N GLN A 129 -34.34 -11.95 3.21
CA GLN A 129 -35.24 -12.43 4.27
C GLN A 129 -36.51 -11.60 4.43
N ASN A 130 -36.62 -10.43 3.80
CA ASN A 130 -37.79 -9.57 3.94
C ASN A 130 -38.32 -9.00 2.59
N PRO A 131 -38.83 -9.83 1.65
CA PRO A 131 -39.35 -9.35 0.36
C PRO A 131 -40.69 -8.59 0.47
N SER A 132 -41.34 -8.62 1.63
CA SER A 132 -42.76 -8.28 1.80
C SER A 132 -43.06 -6.79 1.99
N GLU A 133 -42.07 -5.96 2.35
CA GLU A 133 -42.32 -4.55 2.67
C GLU A 133 -42.28 -3.61 1.45
N GLN A 134 -41.72 -4.04 0.31
CA GLN A 134 -41.62 -3.19 -0.89
C GLN A 134 -42.90 -3.14 -1.76
N LYS A 135 -43.95 -3.93 -1.46
CA LYS A 135 -45.18 -3.95 -2.28
C LYS A 135 -46.37 -3.15 -1.73
N GLN A 136 -46.24 -2.43 -0.62
CA GLN A 136 -47.38 -1.70 -0.02
C GLN A 136 -47.32 -0.17 -0.15
N GLN A 137 -46.31 0.41 -0.80
CA GLN A 137 -46.18 1.88 -0.92
C GLN A 137 -46.80 2.51 -2.18
N GLU A 138 -47.67 1.81 -2.94
CA GLU A 138 -48.33 2.42 -4.12
C GLU A 138 -49.78 2.87 -3.92
N GLY A 139 -50.33 2.90 -2.70
CA GLY A 139 -51.76 3.22 -2.58
C GLY A 139 -52.31 3.62 -1.22
N SER A 140 -51.71 4.57 -0.50
CA SER A 140 -52.42 5.22 0.61
C SER A 140 -51.95 6.67 0.83
N PRO A 141 -52.87 7.63 1.00
CA PRO A 141 -52.54 9.03 1.25
C PRO A 141 -51.91 9.20 2.65
N PRO A 142 -51.12 10.26 2.89
CA PRO A 142 -50.43 10.43 4.17
C PRO A 142 -51.43 10.74 5.27
N PRO A 143 -51.44 10.04 6.42
CA PRO A 143 -52.15 10.50 7.59
C PRO A 143 -51.24 11.30 8.51
N ASP A 144 -51.88 12.31 9.10
CA ASP A 144 -51.41 13.28 10.07
C ASP A 144 -50.61 12.73 11.25
N GLN A 145 -49.77 13.61 11.78
CA GLN A 145 -49.09 13.49 13.06
C GLN A 145 -50.11 13.32 14.20
N GLN A 146 -50.02 12.23 14.99
CA GLN A 146 -50.20 12.29 16.45
C GLN A 146 -49.84 10.98 17.16
N GLU A 147 -48.98 11.15 18.18
CA GLU A 147 -48.86 10.46 19.47
C GLU A 147 -48.62 8.94 19.57
N GLN A 148 -47.42 8.66 20.12
CA GLN A 148 -47.10 7.74 21.22
C GLN A 148 -48.09 6.61 21.57
N GLN A 149 -47.60 5.37 21.54
CA GLN A 149 -47.36 4.60 22.79
C GLN A 149 -46.58 3.30 22.55
N GLN A 150 -45.60 3.09 23.44
CA GLN A 150 -45.11 1.83 24.02
C GLN A 150 -44.91 0.61 23.11
N ASN A 151 -43.70 0.05 23.10
CA ASN A 151 -43.47 -1.14 23.92
C ASN A 151 -41.98 -1.46 24.06
N SER A 152 -41.59 -1.73 25.29
CA SER A 152 -40.30 -2.28 25.67
C SER A 152 -40.20 -3.71 25.14
N ASN A 153 -39.20 -4.02 24.34
CA ASN A 153 -38.63 -5.37 24.36
C ASN A 153 -37.13 -5.36 24.08
N GLN A 154 -36.45 -6.01 25.03
CA GLN A 154 -35.03 -6.21 25.21
C GLN A 154 -34.27 -6.65 23.95
N GLN A 155 -33.10 -6.06 23.74
CA GLN A 155 -31.83 -6.79 23.90
C GLN A 155 -30.70 -5.79 24.07
N GLU A 156 -30.35 -5.51 25.33
CA GLU A 156 -29.04 -4.99 25.67
C GLU A 156 -28.01 -6.06 25.31
N GLN A 157 -27.26 -5.85 24.24
CA GLN A 157 -25.98 -6.53 24.09
C GLN A 157 -24.99 -5.92 25.09
N PRO A 158 -24.20 -6.74 25.81
CA PRO A 158 -23.23 -6.23 26.76
C PRO A 158 -22.21 -5.38 26.01
N GLN A 159 -22.14 -4.10 26.38
CA GLN A 159 -20.99 -3.28 26.09
C GLN A 159 -19.77 -3.96 26.70
N ASN A 160 -18.84 -4.38 25.84
CA ASN A 160 -17.48 -4.69 26.23
C ASN A 160 -16.61 -3.46 25.95
N PRO A 161 -16.32 -2.61 26.94
CA PRO A 161 -15.54 -1.40 26.73
C PRO A 161 -14.05 -1.71 26.87
N ASN A 162 -13.49 -2.67 26.12
CA ASN A 162 -12.05 -2.70 25.85
C ASN A 162 -11.65 -3.75 24.81
N SER A 163 -11.74 -3.40 23.54
CA SER A 163 -10.77 -3.88 22.57
C SER A 163 -10.68 -2.81 21.50
N LYS A 164 -9.65 -1.98 21.56
CA LYS A 164 -9.22 -1.21 20.38
C LYS A 164 -9.03 -2.23 19.24
N PRO A 165 -9.77 -2.14 18.13
CA PRO A 165 -9.53 -3.04 17.01
C PRO A 165 -8.18 -2.68 16.38
N GLY A 166 -7.36 -3.68 16.12
CA GLY A 166 -6.50 -3.68 14.93
C GLY A 166 -5.30 -2.73 14.88
N GLN A 167 -4.66 -2.40 15.99
CA GLN A 167 -3.29 -1.85 15.93
C GLN A 167 -2.29 -2.99 16.02
N LEU A 168 -1.66 -3.31 14.90
CA LEU A 168 -0.48 -4.17 14.91
C LEU A 168 0.56 -3.56 15.84
N SER A 169 0.89 -4.24 16.95
CA SER A 169 1.98 -3.79 17.82
C SER A 169 3.28 -3.70 17.00
N ASP A 170 4.24 -2.87 17.40
CA ASP A 170 5.51 -2.75 16.65
C ASP A 170 6.14 -4.13 16.47
N GLU A 171 6.00 -4.99 17.48
CA GLU A 171 6.48 -6.37 17.48
C GLU A 171 5.71 -7.26 16.50
N GLU A 172 4.41 -7.04 16.30
CA GLU A 172 3.65 -7.78 15.31
C GLU A 172 4.00 -7.39 13.88
N ALA A 173 4.29 -6.11 13.64
CA ALA A 173 4.83 -5.65 12.35
C ALA A 173 6.23 -6.22 12.10
N GLU A 174 7.08 -6.26 13.12
CA GLU A 174 8.39 -6.92 13.05
C GLU A 174 8.28 -8.43 12.81
N ARG A 175 7.33 -9.11 13.46
CA ARG A 175 7.05 -10.53 13.18
C ARG A 175 6.58 -10.73 11.76
N LEU A 176 5.69 -9.88 11.25
CA LEU A 176 5.21 -9.95 9.87
C LEU A 176 6.36 -9.74 8.88
N LEU A 177 7.27 -8.81 9.18
CA LEU A 177 8.49 -8.59 8.40
C LEU A 177 9.36 -9.84 8.32
N ASP A 178 9.63 -10.47 9.46
CA ASP A 178 10.43 -11.70 9.52
C ASP A 178 9.75 -12.84 8.74
N ILE A 179 8.42 -12.97 8.84
CA ILE A 179 7.65 -13.94 8.05
C ILE A 179 7.80 -13.67 6.55
N MET A 180 7.57 -12.43 6.11
CA MET A 180 7.66 -12.07 4.69
C MET A 180 9.06 -12.26 4.13
N ASN A 181 10.11 -11.91 4.90
CA ASN A 181 11.50 -12.14 4.50
C ASN A 181 11.80 -13.63 4.33
N ARG A 182 11.38 -14.48 5.28
CA ARG A 182 11.57 -15.94 5.19
C ARG A 182 10.80 -16.56 4.03
N GLU A 183 9.58 -16.10 3.76
CA GLU A 183 8.78 -16.58 2.63
C GLU A 183 9.43 -16.19 1.31
N GLU A 184 9.89 -14.95 1.20
CA GLU A 184 10.63 -14.48 0.04
C GLU A 184 11.92 -15.27 -0.20
N GLU A 185 12.71 -15.54 0.84
CA GLU A 185 13.91 -16.37 0.75
C GLU A 185 13.59 -17.78 0.23
N LYS A 186 12.53 -18.41 0.75
CA LYS A 186 12.08 -19.73 0.27
C LYS A 186 11.66 -19.69 -1.19
N VAL A 187 10.96 -18.64 -1.63
CA VAL A 187 10.53 -18.48 -3.03
C VAL A 187 11.77 -18.31 -3.92
N GLN A 188 12.71 -17.46 -3.54
CA GLN A 188 13.96 -17.27 -4.28
C GLN A 188 14.80 -18.55 -4.36
N GLU A 189 14.90 -19.31 -3.26
CA GLU A 189 15.62 -20.59 -3.25
C GLU A 189 15.00 -21.60 -4.21
N LYS A 190 13.66 -21.69 -4.25
CA LYS A 190 12.94 -22.55 -5.20
C LYS A 190 13.20 -22.12 -6.64
N MET A 191 13.12 -20.82 -6.94
CA MET A 191 13.41 -20.26 -8.27
C MET A 191 14.84 -20.62 -8.72
N ARG A 192 15.83 -20.46 -7.83
CA ARG A 192 17.23 -20.78 -8.11
C ARG A 192 17.44 -22.29 -8.35
N LYS A 193 16.73 -23.15 -7.61
CA LYS A 193 16.75 -24.60 -7.81
C LYS A 193 16.08 -25.01 -9.13
N SER A 194 15.00 -24.35 -9.55
CA SER A 194 14.36 -24.61 -10.84
C SER A 194 15.20 -24.12 -12.03
N GLU A 195 15.85 -22.95 -11.92
CA GLU A 195 16.72 -22.41 -12.98
C GLU A 195 18.01 -23.22 -13.14
N GLY A 196 18.58 -23.75 -12.05
CA GLY A 196 19.72 -24.67 -12.10
C GLY A 196 19.41 -25.99 -12.80
N ASN A 197 18.13 -26.36 -12.95
CA ASN A 197 17.69 -27.58 -13.61
C ASN A 197 17.46 -27.41 -15.13
N HIS A 198 17.84 -26.27 -15.72
CA HIS A 198 17.71 -25.98 -17.16
C HIS A 198 19.04 -25.79 -17.89
N LEU A 199 20.18 -26.15 -17.28
CA LEU A 199 21.47 -26.18 -17.97
C LEU A 199 21.78 -27.59 -18.52
N ARG A 200 21.42 -27.75 -19.81
CA ARG A 200 21.91 -28.67 -20.86
C ARG A 200 21.51 -30.16 -20.80
N PRO A 201 20.94 -30.69 -21.90
CA PRO A 201 21.49 -31.87 -22.51
C PRO A 201 22.60 -31.46 -23.49
N ASP A 202 23.80 -31.97 -23.26
CA ASP A 202 24.87 -31.99 -24.25
C ASP A 202 24.32 -32.48 -25.59
N ARG A 203 24.49 -31.67 -26.64
CA ARG A 203 24.41 -32.16 -28.01
C ARG A 203 25.71 -32.90 -28.30
N ASP A 204 25.71 -34.19 -27.98
CA ASP A 204 26.58 -35.17 -28.63
C ASP A 204 25.73 -35.92 -29.67
N TRP A 205 25.85 -35.51 -30.94
CA TRP A 205 25.85 -36.35 -32.13
C TRP A 205 26.17 -35.50 -33.38
#